data_AF-A0A497GNB1-F1
#
_entry.id   AF-A0A497GNB1-F1
#
_cell.length_a   1.000
_cell.length_b   1.000
_cell.length_c   1.000
_cell.angle_alpha   90.00
_cell.angle_beta   90.00
_cell.angle_gamma   90.00
#
_symmetry.space_group_name_H-M   'P 1'
#
loop_
_entity.id
_entity.type
_entity.pdbx_description
1 polymer ?
#
loop_
_entity_poly.entity_id
_entity_poly.type
_entity_poly.pdbx_seq_one_letter_code
_entity_poly.pdbx_strand_id
1 'polypeptide(L)' 'MEQITPGIEEVDEEKREKILAELERQHRRFRALQVLRQATRYVEGYLRDYRLNIEADYRAVNPWIKITVVLSEEE' A
#
# COMPACT_ATOMS: atom_id res chain seq x y z
N MET A 1 -47.17 -18.76 15.28
CA MET A 1 -46.19 -18.29 14.29
C MET A 1 -45.30 -17.30 15.00
N GLU A 2 -44.13 -17.73 15.48
CA GLU A 2 -43.12 -16.82 15.99
C GLU A 2 -42.49 -16.10 14.80
N GLN A 3 -42.60 -14.77 14.78
CA GLN A 3 -41.89 -13.94 13.82
C GLN A 3 -40.42 -13.96 14.22
N ILE A 4 -39.60 -14.64 13.45
CA ILE A 4 -38.15 -14.58 13.55
C ILE A 4 -37.75 -13.15 13.19
N THR A 5 -37.27 -12.39 14.18
CA THR A 5 -36.88 -10.99 14.05
C THR A 5 -35.73 -10.85 13.04
N PRO A 6 -35.91 -10.26 11.85
CA PRO A 6 -34.82 -10.13 10.86
C PRO A 6 -33.77 -9.07 11.24
N GLY A 7 -33.80 -8.50 12.44
CA GLY A 7 -33.14 -7.21 12.72
C GLY A 7 -31.79 -7.26 13.40
N ILE A 8 -31.33 -8.41 13.93
CA ILE A 8 -30.09 -8.49 14.72
C ILE A 8 -28.98 -9.18 13.94
N GLU A 9 -29.26 -10.31 13.29
CA GLU A 9 -28.26 -11.06 12.50
C GLU A 9 -27.83 -10.30 11.23
N GLU A 10 -28.75 -9.67 10.51
CA GLU A 10 -28.42 -8.88 9.30
C GLU A 10 -27.57 -7.64 9.62
N VAL A 11 -27.83 -6.97 10.75
CA VAL A 11 -27.07 -5.79 11.19
C VAL A 11 -25.66 -6.16 11.65
N ASP A 12 -25.48 -7.37 12.19
CA ASP A 12 -24.18 -7.86 12.61
C ASP A 12 -23.34 -8.32 11.41
N GLU A 13 -23.97 -8.95 10.41
CA GLU A 13 -23.30 -9.35 9.18
C GLU A 13 -22.86 -8.13 8.35
N GLU A 14 -23.68 -7.09 8.22
CA GLU A 14 -23.26 -5.84 7.54
C GLU A 14 -22.05 -5.18 8.22
N LYS A 15 -22.01 -5.16 9.56
CA LYS A 15 -20.88 -4.60 10.30
C LYS A 15 -19.63 -5.44 10.10
N ARG A 16 -19.78 -6.76 10.12
CA ARG A 16 -18.71 -7.72 9.89
C ARG A 16 -18.13 -7.55 8.48
N GLU A 17 -18.97 -7.45 7.46
CA GLU A 17 -18.53 -7.19 6.08
C GLU A 17 -17.75 -5.88 5.95
N LYS A 18 -18.25 -4.79 6.57
CA LYS A 18 -17.55 -3.49 6.59
C LYS A 18 -16.17 -3.58 7.25
N ILE A 19 -16.05 -4.29 8.37
CA ILE A 19 -14.77 -4.51 9.06
C ILE A 19 -13.82 -5.32 8.18
N LEU A 20 -14.30 -6.41 7.55
CA LEU A 20 -13.50 -7.25 6.66
C LEU A 20 -12.98 -6.46 5.46
N ALA A 21 -13.83 -5.64 4.83
CA ALA A 21 -13.45 -4.80 3.70
C ALA A 21 -12.37 -3.77 4.07
N GLU A 22 -12.48 -3.15 5.26
CA GLU A 22 -11.48 -2.19 5.73
C GLU A 22 -10.16 -2.88 6.08
N LEU A 23 -10.20 -4.05 6.75
CA LEU A 23 -9.00 -4.85 7.01
C LEU A 23 -8.31 -5.26 5.70
N GLU A 24 -9.07 -5.68 4.71
CA GLU A 24 -8.51 -6.06 3.40
C GLU A 24 -7.90 -4.86 2.68
N ARG A 25 -8.53 -3.69 2.75
CA ARG A 25 -7.99 -2.43 2.21
C ARG A 25 -6.68 -2.05 2.90
N GLN A 26 -6.62 -2.12 4.23
CA GLN A 26 -5.40 -1.86 4.99
C GLN A 26 -4.29 -2.85 4.65
N HIS A 27 -4.63 -4.14 4.50
CA HIS A 27 -3.67 -5.15 4.11
C HIS A 27 -3.11 -4.92 2.70
N ARG A 28 -3.97 -4.61 1.72
CA ARG A 28 -3.54 -4.24 0.36
C ARG A 28 -2.62 -3.02 0.37
N ARG A 29 -2.97 -1.98 1.14
CA ARG A 29 -2.13 -0.78 1.28
C ARG A 29 -0.78 -1.13 1.88
N PHE A 30 -0.75 -1.91 2.96
CA PHE A 30 0.49 -2.34 3.60
C PHE A 30 1.40 -3.10 2.62
N ARG A 31 0.83 -4.01 1.83
CA ARG A 31 1.57 -4.77 0.81
C ARG A 31 2.14 -3.85 -0.28
N ALA A 32 1.36 -2.89 -0.76
CA ALA A 32 1.85 -1.90 -1.72
C ALA A 32 3.04 -1.11 -1.17
N LEU A 33 2.98 -0.66 0.09
CA LEU A 33 4.09 0.04 0.74
C LEU A 33 5.33 -0.84 0.89
N GLN A 34 5.16 -2.13 1.19
CA GLN A 34 6.28 -3.08 1.24
C GLN A 34 6.97 -3.21 -0.11
N VAL A 35 6.20 -3.35 -1.19
CA VAL A 35 6.71 -3.46 -2.56
C VAL A 35 7.48 -2.21 -2.96
N LEU A 36 6.93 -1.02 -2.70
CA LEU A 36 7.59 0.24 -3.03
C LEU A 36 8.93 0.38 -2.29
N ARG A 37 8.97 0.07 -0.99
CA ARG A 37 10.23 0.09 -0.21
C ARG A 37 11.24 -0.94 -0.70
N GLN A 38 10.78 -2.11 -1.12
CA GLN A 38 11.65 -3.14 -1.69
C GLN A 38 12.23 -2.69 -3.04
N ALA A 39 11.43 -2.03 -3.88
CA ALA A 39 11.90 -1.47 -5.14
C ALA A 39 13.00 -0.42 -4.92
N THR A 40 12.84 0.48 -3.94
CA THR A 40 13.89 1.44 -3.56
C THR A 40 15.20 0.73 -3.19
N ARG A 41 15.13 -0.23 -2.25
CA ARG A 41 16.32 -0.98 -1.80
C ARG A 41 16.97 -1.78 -2.93
N TYR A 42 16.17 -2.36 -3.81
CA TYR A 42 16.66 -3.12 -4.95
C TYR A 42 17.45 -2.23 -5.90
N VAL A 43 16.91 -1.05 -6.24
CA VAL A 43 17.61 -0.11 -7.14
C VAL A 43 18.86 0.48 -6.47
N GLU A 44 18.79 0.90 -5.21
CA GLU A 44 19.97 1.35 -4.44
C GLU A 44 21.05 0.27 -4.38
N GLY A 45 20.65 -0.98 -4.16
CA GLY A 45 21.55 -2.12 -4.08
C GLY A 45 22.12 -2.58 -5.42
N TYR A 46 21.44 -2.31 -6.53
CA TYR A 46 21.90 -2.69 -7.88
C TYR A 46 22.74 -1.59 -8.53
N LEU A 47 22.35 -0.32 -8.36
CA LEU A 47 23.00 0.85 -8.95
C LEU A 47 23.87 1.58 -7.92
N ARG A 48 24.73 0.84 -7.20
CA ARG A 48 25.54 1.37 -6.09
C ARG A 48 26.52 2.47 -6.50
N ASP A 49 27.03 2.37 -7.72
CA ASP A 49 28.01 3.31 -8.28
C ASP A 49 27.36 4.50 -8.99
N TYR A 50 26.03 4.55 -9.03
CA TYR A 50 25.28 5.64 -9.65
C TYR A 50 24.74 6.59 -8.59
N ARG A 51 24.65 7.87 -8.97
CA ARG A 51 23.90 8.85 -8.19
C ARG A 51 22.40 8.65 -8.43
N LEU A 52 21.69 8.31 -7.36
CA LEU A 52 20.23 8.13 -7.37
C LEU A 52 19.55 9.31 -6.69
N ASN A 53 18.47 9.82 -7.30
CA ASN A 53 17.52 10.72 -6.65
C ASN A 53 16.20 9.97 -6.45
N ILE A 54 15.77 9.84 -5.19
CA ILE A 54 14.60 9.06 -4.80
C ILE A 54 13.61 9.99 -4.11
N GLU A 55 12.47 10.19 -4.76
CA GLU A 55 11.33 10.90 -4.20
C GLU A 55 10.23 9.89 -3.88
N ALA A 56 9.47 10.09 -2.80
CA ALA A 56 8.40 9.18 -2.42
C ALA A 56 7.31 9.88 -1.60
N ASP A 57 6.06 9.47 -1.80
CA ASP A 57 4.96 9.77 -0.90
C ASP A 57 4.21 8.49 -0.53
N TYR A 58 4.50 7.99 0.67
CA TYR A 58 3.84 6.81 1.24
C TYR A 58 2.50 7.12 1.93
N ARG A 59 2.18 8.41 2.12
CA ARG A 59 0.96 8.89 2.79
C ARG A 59 -0.15 9.22 1.78
N ALA A 60 0.19 9.47 0.52
CA ALA A 60 -0.77 9.64 -0.55
C ALA A 60 -1.82 8.52 -0.60
N VAL A 61 -3.01 8.85 -1.12
CA VAL A 61 -4.10 7.89 -1.38
C VAL A 61 -3.57 6.74 -2.23
N ASN A 62 -2.86 7.08 -3.29
CA ASN A 62 -2.08 6.17 -4.12
C ASN A 62 -0.60 6.38 -3.80
N PRO A 63 0.01 5.56 -2.94
CA PRO A 63 1.42 5.72 -2.57
C PRO A 63 2.31 5.49 -3.79
N TRP A 64 3.39 6.25 -3.89
CA TRP A 64 4.28 6.20 -5.04
C TRP A 64 5.74 6.43 -4.63
N ILE A 65 6.63 5.98 -5.52
CA ILE A 65 8.06 6.31 -5.50
C ILE A 65 8.45 6.73 -6.91
N LYS A 66 9.42 7.63 -7.01
CA LYS A 66 10.05 8.05 -8.26
C LYS A 66 11.54 7.93 -8.05
N ILE A 67 12.17 7.07 -8.85
CA ILE A 67 13.60 6.83 -8.80
C ILE A 67 14.20 7.38 -10.09
N THR A 68 15.10 8.34 -9.96
CA THR A 68 15.81 8.95 -11.09
C THR A 68 17.29 8.60 -10.98
N VAL A 69 17.81 7.94 -12.01
CA VAL A 69 19.24 7.66 -12.13
C VAL A 69 19.89 8.82 -12.85
N VAL A 70 20.90 9.44 -12.24
CA VAL A 70 21.66 10.52 -12.88
C VAL A 70 22.81 9.88 -13.65
N LEU A 71 22.80 10.03 -14.98
CA LEU A 71 23.76 9.42 -15.90
C LEU A 71 24.89 10.38 -16.35
N SER A 72 24.97 11.59 -15.79
CA SER A 72 25.89 12.62 -16.29
C SER A 72 27.36 12.28 -16.01
N GLU A 73 28.17 12.32 -17.07
CA GLU A 73 29.63 12.40 -17.02
C GLU A 73 30.08 13.82 -16.63
N GLU A 74 29.84 14.25 -15.39
CA GLU A 74 30.52 15.46 -14.88
C GLU A 74 30.97 15.19 -13.44
N GLU A 75 32.30 15.05 -13.29
CA GLU A 75 33.07 15.06 -12.04
C GLU A 75 32.84 16.36 -11.24
#